data_AF-A0A673B8Q8-F1
#
_entry.id   AF-A0A673B8Q8-F1
#
_cell.length_a   1.000
_cell.length_b   1.000
_cell.length_c   1.000
_cell.angle_alpha   90.00
_cell.angle_beta   90.00
_cell.angle_gamma   90.00
#
_symmetry.space_group_name_H-M   'P 1'
#
loop_
_entity.id
_entity.type
_entity.pdbx_description
1 polymer ?
#
loop_
_entity_poly.entity_id
_entity_poly.type
_entity_poly.pdbx_seq_one_letter_code
_entity_poly.pdbx_strand_id
1 'polypeptide(L)'
;TSSCKKTTKVHFFLASTLISFLFISPFAQLRLQMEDVLGDGGILKEVIQSGEGPPVPENASILIHYSAFLEYSDQPFETTTRCKYPRMMKLGRDVTLFGLQLGLLTMKKGEFSRFLFQPDYAYGDLGCPPFIPAAAEVLYEVHIVDYFDSAQMDDFIALSLEEQNSFPLSTLLKVVDTLRGFGNRCFNQSNYYNAKDRYKQAVRLLGNRETQNDADKETIQTALLPLYLNISLTELRLDSPHKALKYSNKALEIDRTNTKALFRCGQAYLDLHEYESAHRCLISAQAKKPFDVDINNLLRRVAMCYKKSIDQQKELYSKMFQHLRSPVKDKCLLIFSGFNSFLLPPTPSGTLLLLACC
;
A
#
# COMPACT_ATOMS: atom_id res chain seq x y z
N THR A 1 47.66 38.15 63.44
CA THR A 1 46.42 37.36 63.38
C THR A 1 45.63 37.56 62.07
N SER A 2 46.29 37.68 60.91
CA SER A 2 45.65 38.15 59.65
C SER A 2 45.81 37.22 58.44
N SER A 3 46.17 35.94 58.62
CA SER A 3 46.38 35.00 57.49
C SER A 3 45.42 33.80 57.46
N CYS A 4 44.21 33.92 58.03
CA CYS A 4 43.25 32.81 58.09
C CYS A 4 41.82 33.24 57.71
N LYS A 5 41.66 34.10 56.69
CA LYS A 5 40.33 34.52 56.20
C LYS A 5 40.18 34.53 54.66
N LYS A 6 41.20 34.16 53.88
CA LYS A 6 41.12 34.18 52.40
C LYS A 6 40.88 32.82 51.75
N THR A 7 41.11 31.70 52.44
CA THR A 7 40.92 30.34 51.90
C THR A 7 39.49 29.81 52.02
N THR A 8 38.65 30.37 52.90
CA THR A 8 37.26 29.91 53.09
C THR A 8 36.30 30.41 52.00
N LYS A 9 36.57 31.57 51.38
CA LYS A 9 35.70 32.14 50.32
C LYS A 9 35.79 31.40 48.98
N VAL A 10 36.96 30.84 48.64
CA VAL A 10 37.16 30.12 47.37
C VAL A 10 36.52 28.73 47.42
N HIS A 11 36.59 28.04 48.57
CA HIS A 11 35.88 26.77 48.76
C HIS A 11 34.35 26.94 48.80
N PHE A 12 33.82 28.06 49.32
CA PHE A 12 32.38 28.32 49.30
C PHE A 12 31.85 28.64 47.89
N PHE A 13 32.66 29.30 47.05
CA PHE A 13 32.30 29.56 45.65
C PHE A 13 32.35 28.30 44.79
N LEU A 14 33.37 27.44 44.95
CA LEU A 14 33.47 26.16 44.24
C LEU A 14 32.43 25.13 44.73
N ALA A 15 32.08 25.14 46.01
CA ALA A 15 30.97 24.33 46.53
C ALA A 15 29.62 24.85 46.03
N SER A 16 29.41 26.17 45.95
CA SER A 16 28.17 26.76 45.42
C SER A 16 27.95 26.39 43.94
N THR A 17 29.01 26.41 43.12
CA THR A 17 28.92 26.00 41.70
C THR A 17 28.84 24.49 41.49
N LEU A 18 29.34 23.65 42.42
CA LEU A 18 29.19 22.19 42.36
C LEU A 18 27.83 21.71 42.93
N ILE A 19 27.27 22.42 43.91
CA ILE A 19 25.95 22.13 44.49
C ILE A 19 24.82 22.51 43.52
N SER A 20 25.01 23.52 42.67
CA SER A 20 24.04 23.87 41.63
C SER A 20 23.93 22.85 40.49
N PHE A 21 24.90 21.94 40.31
CA PHE A 21 24.78 20.83 39.34
C PHE A 21 23.97 19.63 39.87
N LEU A 22 23.70 19.55 41.18
CA LEU A 22 23.00 18.40 41.80
C LEU A 22 21.47 18.50 41.74
N PHE A 23 20.90 19.61 41.25
CA PHE A 23 19.45 19.87 41.24
C PHE A 23 18.89 20.32 39.89
N ILE A 24 19.67 20.22 38.81
CA ILE A 24 19.18 20.56 37.47
C ILE A 24 18.33 19.39 36.98
N SER A 25 17.09 19.69 36.56
CA SER A 25 16.20 18.67 36.02
C SER A 25 16.73 18.12 34.68
N PRO A 26 16.35 16.90 34.27
CA PRO A 26 16.80 16.33 33.00
C PRO A 26 16.52 17.24 31.80
N PHE A 27 15.34 17.88 31.75
CA PHE A 27 15.01 18.80 30.66
C PHE A 27 15.79 20.11 30.76
N ALA A 28 16.04 20.62 31.97
CA ALA A 28 16.90 21.79 32.16
C ALA A 28 18.36 21.52 31.73
N GLN A 29 18.85 20.28 31.87
CA GLN A 29 20.16 19.90 31.35
C GLN A 29 20.18 19.82 29.83
N LEU A 30 19.16 19.21 29.20
CA LEU A 30 19.02 19.16 27.74
C LEU A 30 18.95 20.56 27.12
N ARG A 31 18.21 21.47 27.78
CA ARG A 31 18.06 22.87 27.35
C ARG A 31 19.38 23.59 27.13
N LEU A 32 20.44 23.25 27.87
CA LEU A 32 21.76 23.88 27.72
C LEU A 32 22.44 23.54 26.39
N GLN A 33 22.02 22.47 25.73
CA GLN A 33 22.59 21.96 24.48
C GLN A 33 21.67 22.18 23.27
N MET A 34 20.48 22.76 23.51
CA MET A 34 19.48 22.99 22.48
C MET A 34 19.50 24.44 21.98
N GLU A 35 19.20 24.62 20.70
CA GLU A 35 19.02 25.90 20.05
C GLU A 35 17.54 26.29 20.05
N ASP A 36 17.27 27.56 20.33
CA ASP A 36 15.92 28.11 20.25
C ASP A 36 15.55 28.39 18.80
N VAL A 37 14.49 27.72 18.34
CA VAL A 37 14.03 27.75 16.95
C VAL A 37 13.37 29.08 16.60
N LEU A 38 12.61 29.68 17.52
CA LEU A 38 11.82 30.88 17.28
C LEU A 38 12.41 32.13 17.95
N GLY A 39 13.29 31.95 18.94
CA GLY A 39 13.88 33.04 19.73
C GLY A 39 13.03 33.45 20.94
N ASP A 40 11.93 32.75 21.22
CA ASP A 40 11.03 33.01 22.36
C ASP A 40 11.17 31.99 23.51
N GLY A 41 12.06 30.99 23.36
CA GLY A 41 12.29 29.90 24.29
C GLY A 41 11.22 28.80 24.26
N GLY A 42 10.23 28.92 23.38
CA GLY A 42 9.08 28.03 23.32
C GLY A 42 9.37 26.67 22.67
N ILE A 43 10.24 26.67 21.65
CA ILE A 43 10.65 25.47 20.91
C ILE A 43 12.17 25.39 20.90
N LEU A 44 12.70 24.41 21.62
CA LEU A 44 14.13 24.14 21.68
C LEU A 44 14.44 22.90 20.86
N LYS A 45 15.50 22.95 20.05
CA LYS A 45 15.90 21.87 19.13
C LYS A 45 17.36 21.47 19.33
N GLU A 46 17.61 20.16 19.33
CA GLU A 46 18.95 19.59 19.21
C GLU A 46 18.97 18.65 18.00
N VAL A 47 19.90 18.87 17.07
CA VAL A 47 20.09 17.96 15.92
C VAL A 47 21.03 16.84 16.34
N ILE A 48 20.49 15.63 16.51
CA ILE A 48 21.28 14.44 16.88
C ILE A 48 21.97 13.85 15.66
N GLN A 49 21.26 13.78 14.53
CA GLN A 49 21.79 13.35 13.25
C GLN A 49 21.32 14.31 12.16
N SER A 50 22.27 14.90 11.44
CA SER A 50 21.95 15.81 10.35
C SER A 50 21.34 15.07 9.15
N GLY A 51 20.33 15.68 8.52
CA GLY A 51 19.77 15.22 7.26
C GLY A 51 20.37 15.90 6.04
N GLU A 52 19.90 15.50 4.86
CA GLU A 52 20.35 16.00 3.57
C GLU A 52 19.29 16.88 2.88
N GLY A 53 19.75 17.77 2.01
CA GLY A 53 18.89 18.61 1.18
C GLY A 53 18.32 19.85 1.90
N PRO A 54 17.31 20.49 1.27
CA PRO A 54 16.65 21.65 1.85
C PRO A 54 15.74 21.24 3.03
N PRO A 55 15.33 22.22 3.87
CA PRO A 55 14.35 21.96 4.91
C PRO A 55 13.01 21.50 4.32
N VAL A 56 12.20 20.81 5.14
CA VAL A 56 10.88 20.33 4.75
C VAL A 56 9.98 21.53 4.37
N PRO A 57 9.39 21.54 3.15
CA PRO A 57 8.52 22.63 2.74
C PRO A 57 7.18 22.60 3.48
N GLU A 58 6.51 23.74 3.51
CA GLU A 58 5.15 23.85 4.04
C GLU A 58 4.19 22.91 3.29
N ASN A 59 3.19 22.37 4.00
CA ASN A 59 2.19 21.44 3.46
C ASN A 59 2.74 20.13 2.85
N ALA A 60 4.00 19.80 3.10
CA ALA A 60 4.60 18.54 2.70
C ALA A 60 3.97 17.33 3.41
N SER A 61 4.02 16.18 2.75
CA SER A 61 3.70 14.89 3.34
C SER A 61 5.00 14.27 3.83
N ILE A 62 5.17 14.25 5.14
CA ILE A 62 6.36 13.75 5.82
C ILE A 62 6.18 12.29 6.21
N LEU A 63 7.26 11.52 6.13
CA LEU A 63 7.35 10.15 6.59
C LEU A 63 8.20 10.13 7.85
N ILE A 64 7.57 9.95 9.02
CA ILE A 64 8.22 10.15 10.31
C ILE A 64 8.11 8.95 11.23
N HIS A 65 9.15 8.82 12.06
CA HIS A 65 9.07 8.15 13.35
C HIS A 65 9.27 9.18 14.45
N TYR A 66 8.54 9.04 15.55
CA TYR A 66 8.73 9.87 16.72
C TYR A 66 8.37 9.11 17.99
N SER A 67 8.95 9.57 19.10
CA SER A 67 8.62 9.18 20.45
C SER A 67 8.53 10.43 21.32
N ALA A 68 7.49 10.52 22.12
CA ALA A 68 7.21 11.67 22.97
C ALA A 68 7.26 11.27 24.44
N PHE A 69 7.96 12.06 25.26
CA PHE A 69 8.29 11.77 26.64
C PHE A 69 7.90 12.91 27.58
N LEU A 70 7.52 12.55 28.80
CA LEU A 70 7.35 13.48 29.91
C LEU A 70 8.64 13.52 30.74
N GLU A 71 8.86 14.61 31.47
CA GLU A 71 10.01 14.72 32.34
C GLU A 71 10.03 13.59 33.38
N TYR A 72 11.21 13.02 33.62
CA TYR A 72 11.43 11.87 34.51
C TYR A 72 10.74 10.54 34.09
N SER A 73 10.16 10.47 32.89
CA SER A 73 9.62 9.22 32.34
C SER A 73 10.53 8.63 31.27
N ASP A 74 11.01 7.41 31.51
CA ASP A 74 11.76 6.64 30.51
C ASP A 74 10.86 6.01 29.44
N GLN A 75 9.55 5.96 29.70
CA GLN A 75 8.59 5.43 28.74
C GLN A 75 7.93 6.56 27.96
N PRO A 76 7.86 6.47 26.61
CA PRO A 76 7.16 7.46 25.83
C PRO A 76 5.66 7.31 26.02
N PHE A 77 4.96 8.44 26.23
CA PHE A 77 3.50 8.46 26.30
C PHE A 77 2.88 8.29 24.90
N GLU A 78 3.63 8.65 23.85
CA GLU A 78 3.25 8.45 22.45
C GLU A 78 4.48 7.99 21.65
N THR A 79 4.34 6.94 20.82
CA THR A 79 5.43 6.53 19.92
C THR A 79 4.92 5.86 18.65
N THR A 80 5.58 6.14 17.54
CA THR A 80 5.36 5.49 16.24
C THR A 80 6.44 4.47 15.90
N THR A 81 7.42 4.25 16.78
CA THR A 81 8.49 3.23 16.59
C THR A 81 7.96 1.80 16.63
N ARG A 82 6.85 1.56 17.34
CA ARG A 82 6.18 0.24 17.37
C ARG A 82 5.43 -0.08 16.08
N CYS A 83 5.23 0.90 15.21
CA CYS A 83 4.64 0.68 13.90
C CYS A 83 5.67 0.03 12.98
N LYS A 84 5.27 -1.07 12.30
CA LYS A 84 6.13 -1.75 11.31
C LYS A 84 6.65 -0.83 10.21
N TYR A 85 5.95 0.28 9.98
CA TYR A 85 6.28 1.24 8.94
C TYR A 85 6.13 2.67 9.47
N PRO A 86 6.97 3.61 9.01
CA PRO A 86 6.86 4.99 9.42
C PRO A 86 5.53 5.59 9.01
N ARG A 87 5.03 6.50 9.85
CA ARG A 87 3.74 7.15 9.65
C ARG A 87 3.91 8.27 8.64
N MET A 88 3.02 8.32 7.65
CA MET A 88 2.92 9.45 6.74
C MET A 88 1.92 10.46 7.30
N MET A 89 2.33 11.71 7.41
CA MET A 89 1.50 12.80 7.94
C MET A 89 1.61 14.01 7.02
N LYS A 90 0.49 14.66 6.71
CA LYS A 90 0.49 15.94 6.00
C LYS A 90 0.67 17.09 6.98
N LEU A 91 1.72 17.89 6.79
CA LEU A 91 1.93 19.13 7.54
C LEU A 91 0.75 20.08 7.32
N GLY A 92 0.29 20.73 8.40
CA GLY A 92 -0.87 21.63 8.37
C GLY A 92 -2.24 20.95 8.35
N ARG A 93 -2.30 19.61 8.31
CA ARG A 93 -3.58 18.88 8.34
C ARG A 93 -3.62 17.72 9.33
N ASP A 94 -2.60 16.87 9.32
CA ASP A 94 -2.56 15.65 10.13
C ASP A 94 -1.70 15.82 11.40
N VAL A 95 -0.76 16.78 11.41
CA VAL A 95 0.07 17.11 12.58
C VAL A 95 -0.71 18.08 13.46
N THR A 96 -1.15 17.61 14.63
CA THR A 96 -2.03 18.37 15.52
C THR A 96 -1.30 19.17 16.60
N LEU A 97 -0.09 18.75 16.98
CA LEU A 97 0.71 19.47 17.97
C LEU A 97 1.43 20.65 17.31
N PHE A 98 1.13 21.87 17.75
CA PHE A 98 1.60 23.10 17.10
C PHE A 98 3.12 23.23 17.11
N GLY A 99 3.77 23.00 18.26
CA GLY A 99 5.23 23.01 18.38
C GLY A 99 5.91 21.98 17.47
N LEU A 100 5.34 20.77 17.37
CA LEU A 100 5.86 19.74 16.48
C LEU A 100 5.76 20.16 15.01
N GLN A 101 4.64 20.77 14.60
CA GLN A 101 4.49 21.26 13.23
C GLN A 101 5.56 22.29 12.87
N LEU A 102 5.83 23.27 13.75
CA LEU A 102 6.87 24.27 13.53
C LEU A 102 8.27 23.65 13.56
N GLY A 103 8.53 22.73 14.50
CA GLY A 103 9.79 22.01 14.59
C GLY A 103 10.11 21.22 13.33
N LEU A 104 9.12 20.53 12.76
CA LEU A 104 9.27 19.71 11.54
C LEU A 104 9.67 20.54 10.30
N LEU A 105 9.23 21.79 10.19
CA LEU A 105 9.62 22.70 9.09
C LEU A 105 11.11 23.04 9.11
N THR A 106 11.76 22.91 10.27
CA THR A 106 13.21 23.16 10.40
C THR A 106 14.08 21.95 10.07
N MET A 107 13.47 20.79 9.89
CA MET A 107 14.19 19.53 9.68
C MET A 107 14.48 19.28 8.21
N LYS A 108 15.46 18.41 7.94
CA LYS A 108 15.82 17.91 6.62
C LYS A 108 15.47 16.43 6.44
N LYS A 109 15.54 15.95 5.19
CA LYS A 109 15.36 14.53 4.88
C LYS A 109 16.43 13.68 5.58
N GLY A 110 16.02 12.62 6.28
CA GLY A 110 16.93 11.74 7.02
C GLY A 110 17.39 12.30 8.36
N GLU A 111 16.91 13.47 8.78
CA GLU A 111 17.31 14.10 10.03
C GLU A 111 16.68 13.42 11.25
N PHE A 112 17.48 13.24 12.31
CA PHE A 112 17.01 12.87 13.64
C PHE A 112 17.30 14.00 14.61
N SER A 113 16.25 14.57 15.21
CA SER A 113 16.33 15.73 16.10
C SER A 113 15.48 15.53 17.34
N ARG A 114 15.91 16.13 18.44
CA ARG A 114 15.14 16.26 19.66
C ARG A 114 14.52 17.64 19.75
N PHE A 115 13.29 17.70 20.21
CA PHE A 115 12.58 18.93 20.46
C PHE A 115 12.05 18.95 21.88
N LEU A 116 12.33 20.01 22.61
CA LEU A 116 11.70 20.29 23.89
C LEU A 116 10.69 21.42 23.68
N PHE A 117 9.41 21.11 23.92
CA PHE A 117 8.31 22.04 23.73
C PHE A 117 7.82 22.55 25.09
N GLN A 118 7.76 23.88 25.21
CA GLN A 118 7.04 24.54 26.30
C GLN A 118 5.55 24.22 26.25
N PRO A 119 4.82 24.36 27.37
CA PRO A 119 3.38 24.04 27.43
C PRO A 119 2.57 24.75 26.36
N ASP A 120 2.85 26.03 26.08
CA ASP A 120 2.16 26.85 25.06
C ASP A 120 2.29 26.30 23.63
N TYR A 121 3.37 25.56 23.36
CA TYR A 121 3.63 24.90 22.08
C TYR A 121 3.27 23.40 22.09
N ALA A 122 2.80 22.88 23.23
CA ALA A 122 2.44 21.49 23.43
C ALA A 122 0.96 21.33 23.82
N TYR A 123 0.67 20.99 25.08
CA TYR A 123 -0.68 20.68 25.58
C TYR A 123 -1.28 21.78 26.48
N GLY A 124 -0.57 22.90 26.64
CA GLY A 124 -1.00 24.08 27.39
C GLY A 124 -1.25 23.84 28.88
N ASP A 125 -1.94 24.80 29.49
CA ASP A 125 -2.29 24.78 30.92
C ASP A 125 -3.20 23.62 31.30
N LEU A 126 -4.02 23.13 30.37
CA LEU A 126 -4.97 22.05 30.65
C LEU A 126 -4.31 20.66 30.55
N GLY A 127 -3.23 20.52 29.79
CA GLY A 127 -2.64 19.21 29.51
C GLY A 127 -3.60 18.29 28.77
N CYS A 128 -3.48 16.98 29.01
CA CYS A 128 -4.42 15.95 28.54
C CYS A 128 -4.63 14.88 29.63
N PRO A 129 -5.40 15.18 30.69
CA PRO A 129 -5.59 14.25 31.81
C PRO A 129 -6.28 12.94 31.38
N PRO A 130 -5.93 11.79 31.97
CA PRO A 130 -4.91 11.59 33.01
C PRO A 130 -3.48 11.40 32.47
N PHE A 131 -3.26 11.49 31.16
CA PHE A 131 -2.01 11.08 30.52
C PHE A 131 -0.92 12.15 30.52
N ILE A 132 -1.29 13.40 30.31
CA ILE A 132 -0.37 14.54 30.26
C ILE A 132 -0.83 15.56 31.32
N PRO A 133 0.02 15.91 32.29
CA PRO A 133 -0.29 16.91 33.30
C PRO A 133 -0.54 18.31 32.72
N ALA A 134 -1.20 19.14 33.51
CA ALA A 134 -1.33 20.58 33.27
C ALA A 134 0.05 21.25 33.18
N ALA A 135 0.23 22.18 32.23
CA ALA A 135 1.46 22.95 32.03
C ALA A 135 2.73 22.09 31.91
N ALA A 136 2.63 20.91 31.30
CA ALA A 136 3.76 19.99 31.15
C ALA A 136 4.62 20.36 29.93
N GLU A 137 5.95 20.43 30.15
CA GLU A 137 6.94 20.38 29.07
C GLU A 137 7.02 18.95 28.51
N VAL A 138 7.22 18.82 27.20
CA VAL A 138 7.32 17.51 26.53
C VAL A 138 8.53 17.44 25.62
N LEU A 139 9.20 16.30 25.64
CA LEU A 139 10.34 15.99 24.78
C LEU A 139 9.89 15.11 23.62
N TYR A 140 10.14 15.52 22.40
CA TYR A 140 9.92 14.73 21.19
C TYR A 140 11.25 14.36 20.55
N GLU A 141 11.51 13.06 20.40
CA GLU A 141 12.56 12.56 19.53
C GLU A 141 11.95 12.23 18.17
N VAL A 142 12.38 12.92 17.11
CA VAL A 142 11.75 12.89 15.79
C VAL A 142 12.77 12.50 14.74
N HIS A 143 12.45 11.49 13.94
CA HIS A 143 13.22 11.04 12.79
C HIS A 143 12.40 11.22 11.51
N ILE A 144 12.84 12.09 10.59
CA ILE A 144 12.25 12.22 9.26
C ILE A 144 12.95 11.23 8.33
N VAL A 145 12.25 10.17 7.93
CA VAL A 145 12.76 9.20 6.98
C VAL A 145 12.81 9.79 5.57
N ASP A 146 11.73 10.45 5.16
CA ASP A 146 11.62 11.12 3.87
C ASP A 146 10.49 12.16 3.92
N TYR A 147 10.43 13.04 2.93
CA TYR A 147 9.29 13.91 2.73
C TYR A 147 8.99 14.08 1.24
N PHE A 148 7.74 14.42 0.95
CA PHE A 148 7.27 14.68 -0.39
C PHE A 148 6.64 16.05 -0.37
N ASP A 149 7.08 16.92 -1.29
CA ASP A 149 6.38 18.17 -1.55
C ASP A 149 5.01 17.84 -2.16
N SER A 150 4.03 17.64 -1.28
CA SER A 150 2.64 17.39 -1.64
C SER A 150 1.85 18.66 -1.85
N ALA A 151 2.40 19.84 -1.52
CA ALA A 151 1.71 21.11 -1.71
C ALA A 151 1.42 21.31 -3.20
N GLN A 152 2.46 21.23 -4.03
CA GLN A 152 2.34 21.32 -5.48
C GLN A 152 1.42 20.25 -6.07
N MET A 153 1.47 19.04 -5.53
CA MET A 153 0.63 17.92 -6.00
C MET A 153 -0.85 18.14 -5.68
N ASP A 154 -1.18 18.47 -4.43
CA ASP A 154 -2.57 18.59 -4.00
C ASP A 154 -3.23 19.83 -4.60
N ASP A 155 -2.49 20.93 -4.71
CA ASP A 155 -2.93 22.12 -5.45
C ASP A 155 -3.17 21.76 -6.92
N PHE A 156 -2.22 21.07 -7.57
CA PHE A 156 -2.35 20.64 -8.97
C PHE A 156 -3.57 19.74 -9.21
N ILE A 157 -3.85 18.81 -8.29
CA ILE A 157 -5.03 17.93 -8.37
C ILE A 157 -6.33 18.72 -8.21
N ALA A 158 -6.32 19.77 -7.40
CA ALA A 158 -7.48 20.62 -7.16
C ALA A 158 -7.77 21.60 -8.33
N LEU A 159 -6.80 21.85 -9.20
CA LEU A 159 -6.98 22.66 -10.41
C LEU A 159 -8.02 22.06 -11.36
N SER A 160 -8.68 22.92 -12.14
CA SER A 160 -9.55 22.50 -13.23
C SER A 160 -8.77 21.80 -14.36
N LEU A 161 -9.47 21.07 -15.24
CA LEU A 161 -8.84 20.36 -16.35
C LEU A 161 -8.10 21.29 -17.31
N GLU A 162 -8.66 22.47 -17.58
CA GLU A 162 -8.06 23.49 -18.45
C GLU A 162 -6.74 24.00 -17.85
N GLU A 163 -6.76 24.29 -16.55
CA GLU A 163 -5.56 24.72 -15.82
C GLU A 163 -4.50 23.61 -15.82
N GLN A 164 -4.88 22.36 -15.53
CA GLN A 164 -3.95 21.21 -15.57
C GLN A 164 -3.28 21.02 -16.94
N ASN A 165 -4.03 21.26 -18.03
CA ASN A 165 -3.53 21.15 -19.40
C ASN A 165 -2.57 22.30 -19.76
N SER A 166 -2.70 23.46 -19.13
CA SER A 166 -1.79 24.60 -19.35
C SER A 166 -0.36 24.35 -18.85
N PHE A 167 -0.19 23.50 -17.82
CA PHE A 167 1.13 23.17 -17.30
C PHE A 167 1.92 22.27 -18.27
N PRO A 168 3.26 22.32 -18.26
CA PRO A 168 4.08 21.43 -19.08
C PRO A 168 3.94 19.97 -18.63
N LEU A 169 4.04 19.04 -19.60
CA LEU A 169 3.95 17.60 -19.34
C LEU A 169 4.99 17.12 -18.32
N SER A 170 6.19 17.73 -18.30
CA SER A 170 7.25 17.40 -17.34
C SER A 170 6.85 17.62 -15.89
N THR A 171 6.05 18.65 -15.59
CA THR A 171 5.52 18.89 -14.24
C THR A 171 4.49 17.83 -13.86
N LEU A 172 3.59 17.50 -14.78
CA LEU A 172 2.61 16.43 -14.58
C LEU A 172 3.30 15.08 -14.28
N LEU A 173 4.35 14.74 -15.02
CA LEU A 173 5.10 13.50 -14.80
C LEU A 173 5.74 13.44 -13.40
N LYS A 174 6.29 14.56 -12.89
CA LYS A 174 6.80 14.62 -11.51
C LYS A 174 5.71 14.37 -10.46
N VAL A 175 4.53 14.95 -10.65
CA VAL A 175 3.38 14.73 -9.76
C VAL A 175 2.94 13.26 -9.81
N VAL A 176 2.87 12.68 -11.00
CA VAL A 176 2.53 11.27 -11.23
C VAL A 176 3.55 10.33 -10.58
N ASP A 177 4.84 10.60 -10.70
CA ASP A 177 5.89 9.81 -10.07
C ASP A 177 5.82 9.89 -8.55
N THR A 178 5.49 11.06 -8.01
CA THR A 178 5.26 11.27 -6.58
C THR A 178 4.08 10.43 -6.09
N LEU A 179 2.94 10.46 -6.80
CA LEU A 179 1.77 9.62 -6.55
C LEU A 179 2.08 8.13 -6.61
N ARG A 180 2.83 7.70 -7.63
CA ARG A 180 3.29 6.33 -7.78
C ARG A 180 4.17 5.91 -6.61
N GLY A 181 5.07 6.79 -6.16
CA GLY A 181 5.90 6.60 -4.98
C GLY A 181 5.07 6.40 -3.71
N PHE A 182 4.04 7.23 -3.50
CA PHE A 182 3.09 7.05 -2.39
C PHE A 182 2.36 5.71 -2.47
N GLY A 183 1.86 5.34 -3.65
CA GLY A 183 1.19 4.06 -3.85
C GLY A 183 2.11 2.88 -3.53
N ASN A 184 3.38 2.92 -3.97
CA ASN A 184 4.37 1.86 -3.70
C ASN A 184 4.64 1.71 -2.20
N ARG A 185 4.71 2.82 -1.48
CA ARG A 185 4.84 2.79 -0.02
C ARG A 185 3.63 2.15 0.62
N CYS A 186 2.41 2.62 0.32
CA CYS A 186 1.18 2.02 0.85
C CYS A 186 1.10 0.52 0.54
N PHE A 187 1.51 0.11 -0.67
CA PHE A 187 1.55 -1.30 -1.06
C PHE A 187 2.51 -2.12 -0.20
N ASN A 188 3.73 -1.61 0.02
CA ASN A 188 4.72 -2.26 0.88
C ASN A 188 4.28 -2.33 2.35
N GLN A 189 3.41 -1.42 2.77
CA GLN A 189 2.77 -1.40 4.10
C GLN A 189 1.56 -2.34 4.21
N SER A 190 1.26 -3.13 3.17
CA SER A 190 0.04 -3.94 3.04
C SER A 190 -1.27 -3.14 3.08
N ASN A 191 -1.19 -1.82 2.95
CA ASN A 191 -2.36 -0.94 2.85
C ASN A 191 -2.79 -0.82 1.39
N TYR A 192 -3.37 -1.90 0.88
CA TYR A 192 -3.69 -2.04 -0.55
C TYR A 192 -4.81 -1.09 -1.01
N TYR A 193 -5.75 -0.71 -0.14
CA TYR A 193 -6.79 0.26 -0.47
C TYR A 193 -6.20 1.64 -0.79
N ASN A 194 -5.35 2.17 0.10
CA ASN A 194 -4.70 3.45 -0.12
C ASN A 194 -3.73 3.39 -1.32
N ALA A 195 -3.01 2.27 -1.49
CA ALA A 195 -2.13 2.09 -2.65
C ALA A 195 -2.90 2.20 -3.97
N LYS A 196 -4.02 1.47 -4.07
CA LYS A 196 -4.93 1.50 -5.23
C LYS A 196 -5.41 2.91 -5.52
N ASP A 197 -5.87 3.65 -4.53
CA ASP A 197 -6.45 4.98 -4.74
C ASP A 197 -5.41 5.97 -5.26
N ARG A 198 -4.17 5.93 -4.73
CA ARG A 198 -3.06 6.76 -5.23
C ARG A 198 -2.67 6.41 -6.67
N TYR A 199 -2.57 5.12 -7.01
CA TYR A 199 -2.29 4.74 -8.39
C TYR A 199 -3.41 5.14 -9.35
N LYS A 200 -4.67 4.97 -8.96
CA LYS A 200 -5.83 5.38 -9.79
C LYS A 200 -5.91 6.90 -9.95
N GLN A 201 -5.49 7.66 -8.95
CA GLN A 201 -5.35 9.11 -9.06
C GLN A 201 -4.29 9.49 -10.10
N ALA A 202 -3.11 8.86 -10.08
CA ALA A 202 -2.08 9.07 -11.09
C ALA A 202 -2.56 8.76 -12.51
N VAL A 203 -3.28 7.63 -12.68
CA VAL A 203 -3.89 7.25 -13.97
C VAL A 203 -4.91 8.30 -14.45
N ARG A 204 -5.73 8.85 -13.54
CA ARG A 204 -6.70 9.90 -13.90
C ARG A 204 -6.00 11.16 -14.41
N LEU A 205 -4.96 11.62 -13.71
CA LEU A 205 -4.20 12.80 -14.14
C LEU A 205 -3.58 12.63 -15.53
N LEU A 206 -2.99 11.45 -15.81
CA LEU A 206 -2.45 11.15 -17.13
C LEU A 206 -3.55 11.03 -18.21
N GLY A 207 -4.71 10.47 -17.87
CA GLY A 207 -5.83 10.30 -18.79
C GLY A 207 -6.57 11.60 -19.12
N ASN A 208 -6.49 12.60 -18.26
CA ASN A 208 -7.08 13.93 -18.45
C ASN A 208 -6.24 14.83 -19.37
N ARG A 209 -5.00 14.42 -19.68
CA ARG A 209 -4.07 15.23 -20.45
C ARG A 209 -4.46 15.28 -21.92
N GLU A 210 -4.62 16.48 -22.46
CA GLU A 210 -4.75 16.68 -23.89
C GLU A 210 -3.40 16.47 -24.59
N THR A 211 -3.36 15.50 -25.52
CA THR A 211 -2.15 15.16 -26.26
C THR A 211 -2.11 15.93 -27.57
N GLN A 212 -1.10 16.78 -27.73
CA GLN A 212 -0.90 17.57 -28.96
C GLN A 212 -0.08 16.78 -29.99
N ASN A 213 0.93 16.03 -29.52
CA ASN A 213 1.88 15.30 -30.37
C ASN A 213 1.90 13.80 -30.05
N ASP A 214 2.32 12.98 -31.02
CA ASP A 214 2.47 11.53 -30.82
C ASP A 214 3.59 11.19 -29.82
N ALA A 215 4.63 12.03 -29.71
CA ALA A 215 5.68 11.88 -28.70
C ALA A 215 5.14 12.02 -27.26
N ASP A 216 4.18 12.92 -27.04
CA ASP A 216 3.55 13.09 -25.73
C ASP A 216 2.68 11.87 -25.39
N LYS A 217 1.98 11.31 -26.37
CA LYS A 217 1.19 10.07 -26.22
C LYS A 217 2.08 8.92 -25.79
N GLU A 218 3.22 8.72 -26.45
CA GLU A 218 4.18 7.67 -26.10
C GLU A 218 4.76 7.87 -24.68
N THR A 219 5.06 9.12 -24.32
CA THR A 219 5.54 9.47 -22.97
C THR A 219 4.48 9.15 -21.91
N ILE A 220 3.22 9.47 -22.16
CA ILE A 220 2.10 9.15 -21.26
C ILE A 220 1.90 7.64 -21.15
N GLN A 221 1.95 6.90 -22.27
CA GLN A 221 1.84 5.43 -22.26
C GLN A 221 2.97 4.79 -21.45
N THR A 222 4.19 5.29 -21.60
CA THR A 222 5.36 4.85 -20.83
C THR A 222 5.15 5.06 -19.33
N ALA A 223 4.55 6.20 -18.92
CA ALA A 223 4.22 6.48 -17.53
C ALA A 223 3.01 5.66 -17.00
N LEU A 224 2.03 5.34 -17.86
CA LEU A 224 0.85 4.53 -17.52
C LEU A 224 1.19 3.06 -17.26
N LEU A 225 2.12 2.48 -18.01
CA LEU A 225 2.49 1.07 -17.91
C LEU A 225 2.81 0.60 -16.46
N PRO A 226 3.75 1.23 -15.72
CA PRO A 226 4.04 0.83 -14.34
C PRO A 226 2.84 1.04 -13.39
N LEU A 227 1.98 2.03 -13.65
CA LEU A 227 0.77 2.26 -12.85
C LEU A 227 -0.25 1.14 -13.04
N TYR A 228 -0.54 0.76 -14.29
CA TYR A 228 -1.45 -0.37 -14.56
C TYR A 228 -0.93 -1.68 -14.00
N LEU A 229 0.38 -1.90 -14.11
CA LEU A 229 1.04 -3.03 -13.47
C LEU A 229 0.84 -2.99 -11.93
N ASN A 230 1.07 -1.86 -11.28
CA ASN A 230 0.94 -1.79 -9.83
C ASN A 230 -0.52 -1.93 -9.37
N ILE A 231 -1.48 -1.33 -10.09
CA ILE A 231 -2.91 -1.49 -9.81
C ILE A 231 -3.33 -2.94 -9.99
N SER A 232 -2.92 -3.62 -11.06
CA SER A 232 -3.33 -5.00 -11.26
C SER A 232 -2.84 -5.94 -10.16
N LEU A 233 -1.59 -5.76 -9.71
CA LEU A 233 -1.09 -6.49 -8.54
C LEU A 233 -1.86 -6.13 -7.26
N THR A 234 -2.17 -4.85 -7.06
CA THR A 234 -2.93 -4.39 -5.87
C THR A 234 -4.34 -4.97 -5.84
N GLU A 235 -5.03 -5.03 -6.99
CA GLU A 235 -6.37 -5.63 -7.11
C GLU A 235 -6.33 -7.15 -6.88
N LEU A 236 -5.26 -7.86 -7.26
CA LEU A 236 -5.06 -9.27 -6.89
C LEU A 236 -4.91 -9.44 -5.37
N ARG A 237 -4.21 -8.52 -4.69
CA ARG A 237 -4.10 -8.53 -3.22
C ARG A 237 -5.42 -8.19 -2.50
N LEU A 238 -6.32 -7.51 -3.19
CA LEU A 238 -7.66 -7.16 -2.72
C LEU A 238 -8.74 -8.16 -3.15
N ASP A 239 -8.35 -9.33 -3.66
CA ASP A 239 -9.27 -10.39 -4.11
C ASP A 239 -10.32 -9.90 -5.12
N SER A 240 -9.90 -9.01 -6.03
CA SER A 240 -10.74 -8.42 -7.08
C SER A 240 -10.25 -8.82 -8.48
N PRO A 241 -10.35 -10.11 -8.86
CA PRO A 241 -9.69 -10.65 -10.06
C PRO A 241 -10.21 -10.03 -11.37
N HIS A 242 -11.50 -9.69 -11.47
CA HIS A 242 -12.03 -8.97 -12.64
C HIS A 242 -11.37 -7.61 -12.87
N LYS A 243 -11.09 -6.86 -11.80
CA LYS A 243 -10.41 -5.56 -11.89
C LYS A 243 -8.93 -5.74 -12.20
N ALA A 244 -8.30 -6.74 -11.58
CA ALA A 244 -6.91 -7.10 -11.90
C ALA A 244 -6.74 -7.44 -13.37
N LEU A 245 -7.68 -8.20 -13.95
CA LEU A 245 -7.71 -8.52 -15.38
C LEU A 245 -7.83 -7.26 -16.24
N LYS A 246 -8.79 -6.37 -15.92
CA LYS A 246 -8.99 -5.11 -16.64
C LYS A 246 -7.70 -4.29 -16.73
N TYR A 247 -6.99 -4.10 -15.61
CA TYR A 247 -5.77 -3.32 -15.60
C TYR A 247 -4.57 -4.05 -16.23
N SER A 248 -4.52 -5.37 -16.13
CA SER A 248 -3.48 -6.16 -16.82
C SER A 248 -3.66 -6.10 -18.33
N ASN A 249 -4.90 -6.15 -18.85
CA ASN A 249 -5.18 -5.97 -20.27
C ASN A 249 -4.80 -4.55 -20.75
N LYS A 250 -5.09 -3.51 -19.96
CA LYS A 250 -4.62 -2.15 -20.25
C LYS A 250 -3.09 -2.03 -20.31
N ALA A 251 -2.37 -2.77 -19.47
CA ALA A 251 -0.91 -2.84 -19.56
C ALA A 251 -0.45 -3.56 -20.84
N LEU A 252 -1.17 -4.60 -21.29
CA LEU A 252 -0.89 -5.34 -22.52
C LEU A 252 -1.27 -4.57 -23.80
N GLU A 253 -2.23 -3.64 -23.72
CA GLU A 253 -2.52 -2.69 -24.80
C GLU A 253 -1.31 -1.78 -25.09
N ILE A 254 -0.52 -1.44 -24.06
CA ILE A 254 0.72 -0.66 -24.18
C ILE A 254 1.89 -1.57 -24.58
N ASP A 255 2.13 -2.64 -23.83
CA ASP A 255 3.18 -3.63 -24.09
C ASP A 255 2.61 -5.04 -24.09
N ARG A 256 2.29 -5.54 -25.30
CA ARG A 256 1.72 -6.88 -25.52
C ARG A 256 2.61 -8.01 -25.03
N THR A 257 3.91 -7.76 -24.88
CA THR A 257 4.91 -8.76 -24.48
C THR A 257 5.27 -8.70 -23.01
N ASN A 258 4.61 -7.83 -22.24
CA ASN A 258 4.94 -7.60 -20.84
C ASN A 258 4.72 -8.85 -19.98
N THR A 259 5.82 -9.48 -19.54
CA THR A 259 5.74 -10.73 -18.77
C THR A 259 4.99 -10.55 -17.44
N LYS A 260 5.11 -9.40 -16.78
CA LYS A 260 4.42 -9.14 -15.50
C LYS A 260 2.91 -9.02 -15.69
N ALA A 261 2.46 -8.35 -16.76
CA ALA A 261 1.04 -8.25 -17.07
C ALA A 261 0.46 -9.63 -17.44
N LEU A 262 1.13 -10.39 -18.32
CA LEU A 262 0.71 -11.75 -18.71
C LEU A 262 0.61 -12.69 -17.51
N PHE A 263 1.61 -12.66 -16.61
CA PHE A 263 1.61 -13.46 -15.39
C PHE A 263 0.42 -13.12 -14.49
N ARG A 264 0.13 -11.83 -14.30
CA ARG A 264 -1.01 -11.37 -13.48
C ARG A 264 -2.37 -11.67 -14.11
N CYS A 265 -2.49 -11.62 -15.45
CA CYS A 265 -3.67 -12.15 -16.15
C CYS A 265 -3.86 -13.64 -15.83
N GLY A 266 -2.78 -14.43 -15.88
CA GLY A 266 -2.82 -15.85 -15.51
C GLY A 266 -3.31 -16.10 -14.09
N GLN A 267 -2.85 -15.27 -13.13
CA GLN A 267 -3.34 -15.32 -11.74
C GLN A 267 -4.83 -14.97 -11.66
N ALA A 268 -5.25 -13.85 -12.26
CA ALA A 268 -6.64 -13.41 -12.24
C ALA A 268 -7.59 -14.44 -12.88
N TYR A 269 -7.24 -15.01 -14.03
CA TYR A 269 -8.05 -16.05 -14.69
C TYR A 269 -8.11 -17.35 -13.87
N LEU A 270 -7.04 -17.71 -13.18
CA LEU A 270 -7.07 -18.85 -12.27
C LEU A 270 -8.06 -18.63 -11.12
N ASP A 271 -8.07 -17.44 -10.54
CA ASP A 271 -9.00 -17.06 -9.47
C ASP A 271 -10.47 -16.98 -9.98
N LEU A 272 -10.66 -16.69 -11.27
CA LEU A 272 -11.97 -16.73 -11.96
C LEU A 272 -12.38 -18.12 -12.46
N HIS A 273 -11.56 -19.15 -12.24
CA HIS A 273 -11.77 -20.51 -12.76
C HIS A 273 -11.79 -20.61 -14.30
N GLU A 274 -11.24 -19.63 -15.01
CA GLU A 274 -11.08 -19.64 -16.47
C GLU A 274 -9.73 -20.24 -16.88
N TYR A 275 -9.60 -21.55 -16.68
CA TYR A 275 -8.30 -22.25 -16.78
C TYR A 275 -7.64 -22.18 -18.16
N GLU A 276 -8.42 -22.22 -19.25
CA GLU A 276 -7.88 -22.15 -20.62
C GLU A 276 -7.29 -20.78 -20.94
N SER A 277 -7.97 -19.71 -20.52
CA SER A 277 -7.49 -18.33 -20.63
C SER A 277 -6.23 -18.12 -19.78
N ALA A 278 -6.23 -18.64 -18.55
CA ALA A 278 -5.06 -18.62 -17.67
C ALA A 278 -3.85 -19.30 -18.33
N HIS A 279 -4.04 -20.51 -18.87
CA HIS A 279 -2.99 -21.27 -19.52
C HIS A 279 -2.40 -20.52 -20.72
N ARG A 280 -3.24 -19.95 -21.60
CA ARG A 280 -2.79 -19.17 -22.76
C ARG A 280 -1.89 -18.00 -22.37
N CYS A 281 -2.32 -17.18 -21.39
CA CYS A 281 -1.52 -16.05 -20.92
C CYS A 281 -0.17 -16.49 -20.34
N LEU A 282 -0.15 -17.58 -19.57
CA LEU A 282 1.06 -18.06 -18.91
C LEU A 282 2.05 -18.73 -19.88
N ILE A 283 1.59 -19.40 -20.92
CA ILE A 283 2.46 -19.90 -22.00
C ILE A 283 3.13 -18.74 -22.73
N SER A 284 2.39 -17.66 -23.04
CA SER A 284 2.99 -16.45 -23.61
C SER A 284 4.02 -15.82 -22.69
N ALA A 285 3.79 -15.83 -21.37
CA ALA A 285 4.75 -15.35 -20.38
C ALA A 285 6.01 -16.25 -20.31
N GLN A 286 5.82 -17.58 -20.28
CA GLN A 286 6.88 -18.59 -20.24
C GLN A 286 7.75 -18.51 -21.50
N ALA A 287 7.16 -18.28 -22.67
CA ALA A 287 7.92 -18.09 -23.91
C ALA A 287 8.92 -16.93 -23.83
N LYS A 288 8.66 -15.91 -23.00
CA LYS A 288 9.58 -14.80 -22.75
C LYS A 288 10.54 -15.08 -21.59
N LYS A 289 10.12 -15.82 -20.58
CA LYS A 289 10.94 -16.21 -19.42
C LYS A 289 10.77 -17.71 -19.09
N PRO A 290 11.47 -18.60 -19.82
CA PRO A 290 11.23 -20.05 -19.71
C PRO A 290 11.65 -20.64 -18.36
N PHE A 291 12.68 -20.06 -17.72
CA PHE A 291 13.24 -20.53 -16.45
C PHE A 291 12.65 -19.83 -15.22
N ASP A 292 11.58 -19.04 -15.39
CA ASP A 292 10.94 -18.35 -14.27
C ASP A 292 10.15 -19.34 -13.40
N VAL A 293 10.56 -19.48 -12.14
CA VAL A 293 10.00 -20.45 -11.20
C VAL A 293 8.53 -20.15 -10.89
N ASP A 294 8.17 -18.87 -10.79
CA ASP A 294 6.81 -18.46 -10.43
C ASP A 294 5.82 -18.78 -11.55
N ILE A 295 6.21 -18.50 -12.81
CA ILE A 295 5.39 -18.84 -13.99
C ILE A 295 5.18 -20.35 -14.07
N ASN A 296 6.25 -21.13 -13.95
CA ASN A 296 6.20 -22.58 -14.04
C ASN A 296 5.37 -23.21 -12.92
N ASN A 297 5.48 -22.69 -11.69
CA ASN A 297 4.66 -23.14 -10.56
C ASN A 297 3.18 -22.79 -10.77
N LEU A 298 2.88 -21.61 -11.31
CA LEU A 298 1.51 -21.21 -11.60
C LEU A 298 0.89 -22.06 -12.71
N LEU A 299 1.63 -22.38 -13.79
CA LEU A 299 1.18 -23.30 -14.84
C LEU A 299 0.82 -24.68 -14.27
N ARG A 300 1.65 -25.24 -13.39
CA ARG A 300 1.35 -26.50 -12.70
C ARG A 300 0.07 -26.39 -11.88
N ARG A 301 -0.12 -25.29 -11.14
CA ARG A 301 -1.35 -25.03 -10.38
C ARG A 301 -2.58 -24.97 -11.27
N VAL A 302 -2.51 -24.25 -12.40
CA VAL A 302 -3.62 -24.18 -13.38
C VAL A 302 -3.95 -25.58 -13.89
N ALA A 303 -2.96 -26.38 -14.29
CA ALA A 303 -3.16 -27.74 -14.77
C ALA A 303 -3.81 -28.65 -13.72
N MET A 304 -3.37 -28.56 -12.46
CA MET A 304 -3.95 -29.30 -11.34
C MET A 304 -5.40 -28.90 -11.08
N CYS A 305 -5.70 -27.60 -11.01
CA CYS A 305 -7.05 -27.10 -10.81
C CYS A 305 -7.98 -27.46 -11.97
N TYR A 306 -7.50 -27.36 -13.21
CA TYR A 306 -8.25 -27.76 -14.40
C TYR A 306 -8.61 -29.24 -14.36
N LYS A 307 -7.62 -30.11 -14.09
CA LYS A 307 -7.86 -31.56 -13.96
C LYS A 307 -8.89 -31.86 -12.87
N LYS A 308 -8.75 -31.24 -11.69
CA LYS A 308 -9.70 -31.39 -10.59
C LYS A 308 -11.11 -30.96 -10.99
N SER A 309 -11.26 -29.84 -11.72
CA SER A 309 -12.54 -29.37 -12.22
C SER A 309 -13.20 -30.38 -13.16
N ILE A 310 -12.43 -30.95 -14.09
CA ILE A 310 -12.92 -31.98 -15.01
C ILE A 310 -13.32 -33.26 -14.26
N ASP A 311 -12.53 -33.70 -13.28
CA ASP A 311 -12.83 -34.90 -12.49
C ASP A 311 -14.11 -34.72 -11.66
N GLN A 312 -14.31 -33.54 -11.06
CA GLN A 312 -15.55 -33.19 -10.36
C GLN A 312 -16.77 -33.17 -11.30
N GLN A 313 -16.63 -32.61 -12.50
CA GLN A 313 -17.69 -32.63 -13.50
C GLN A 313 -18.06 -34.07 -13.88
N LYS A 314 -17.08 -34.95 -14.13
CA LYS A 314 -17.31 -36.36 -14.44
C LYS A 314 -18.06 -37.08 -13.32
N GLU A 315 -17.69 -36.83 -12.07
CA GLU A 315 -18.36 -37.41 -10.91
C GLU A 315 -19.81 -36.91 -10.78
N LEU A 316 -20.06 -35.61 -10.97
CA LEU A 316 -21.40 -35.04 -10.98
C LEU A 316 -22.28 -35.65 -12.08
N TYR A 317 -21.77 -35.71 -13.32
CA TYR A 317 -22.47 -36.36 -14.42
C TYR A 317 -22.77 -37.82 -14.10
N SER A 318 -21.78 -38.59 -13.60
CA SER A 318 -21.98 -39.98 -13.22
C SER A 318 -23.11 -40.16 -12.21
N LYS A 319 -23.16 -39.33 -11.16
CA LYS A 319 -24.24 -39.36 -10.15
C LYS A 319 -25.61 -39.01 -10.73
N MET A 320 -25.68 -38.00 -11.61
CA MET A 320 -26.92 -37.62 -12.29
C MET A 320 -27.45 -38.75 -13.20
N PHE A 321 -26.56 -39.41 -13.97
CA PHE A 321 -26.95 -40.51 -14.86
C PHE A 321 -27.28 -41.81 -14.12
N GLN A 322 -26.71 -42.04 -12.93
CA GLN A 322 -27.11 -43.16 -12.07
C GLN A 322 -28.56 -43.04 -11.60
N HIS A 323 -29.06 -41.83 -11.36
CA HIS A 323 -30.47 -41.62 -10.98
C HIS A 323 -31.45 -41.77 -12.16
N LEU A 324 -30.97 -41.56 -13.39
CA LEU A 324 -31.74 -41.84 -14.61
C LEU A 324 -31.77 -43.35 -14.94
N ARG A 325 -30.90 -44.15 -14.33
CA ARG A 325 -30.91 -45.62 -14.37
C ARG A 325 -31.68 -46.20 -13.18
N SER A 326 -32.96 -45.84 -13.02
CA SER A 326 -33.85 -46.67 -12.20
C SER A 326 -34.15 -47.97 -12.95
N PRO A 327 -34.25 -49.13 -12.26
CA PRO A 327 -34.42 -50.40 -12.94
C PRO A 327 -35.81 -50.43 -13.60
N VAL A 328 -35.86 -50.59 -14.92
CA VAL A 328 -37.03 -51.15 -15.58
C VAL A 328 -37.19 -52.55 -15.02
N LYS A 329 -37.96 -52.69 -13.92
CA LYS A 329 -38.30 -53.98 -13.35
C LYS A 329 -39.22 -54.69 -14.33
N ASP A 330 -38.69 -55.76 -14.88
CA ASP A 330 -39.37 -56.87 -15.53
C ASP A 330 -40.80 -57.06 -15.02
N LYS A 331 -41.78 -56.67 -15.83
CA LYS A 331 -43.17 -57.14 -15.76
C LYS A 331 -43.72 -57.28 -17.17
N CYS A 332 -43.21 -58.26 -17.92
CA CYS A 332 -43.92 -58.88 -19.04
C CYS A 332 -43.34 -60.27 -19.32
N LEU A 333 -43.28 -61.11 -18.28
CA LEU A 333 -43.19 -62.55 -18.46
C LEU A 333 -44.26 -63.17 -17.57
N LEU A 334 -45.46 -63.34 -18.12
CA LEU A 334 -46.50 -64.32 -17.75
C LEU A 334 -47.82 -63.93 -18.45
N ILE A 335 -47.94 -64.25 -19.74
CA ILE A 335 -49.15 -64.90 -20.29
C ILE A 335 -48.66 -65.82 -21.42
N PHE A 336 -48.25 -67.05 -21.07
CA PHE A 336 -48.30 -68.16 -22.01
C PHE A 336 -49.68 -68.80 -21.84
N SER A 337 -50.55 -68.66 -22.85
CA SER A 337 -51.43 -69.73 -23.35
C SER A 337 -52.52 -69.19 -24.27
N GLY A 338 -52.47 -69.59 -25.54
CA GLY A 338 -53.62 -69.58 -26.45
C GLY A 338 -53.76 -68.32 -27.30
N PHE A 339 -53.27 -68.37 -28.54
CA PHE A 339 -54.15 -68.56 -29.70
C PHE A 339 -53.32 -68.86 -30.95
N ASN A 340 -53.83 -69.81 -31.71
CA ASN A 340 -53.33 -70.35 -32.96
C ASN A 340 -53.20 -69.28 -34.07
N SER A 341 -52.19 -69.48 -34.92
CA SER A 341 -52.17 -69.22 -36.37
C SER A 341 -52.62 -67.85 -36.89
N PHE A 342 -51.71 -67.11 -37.54
CA PHE A 342 -51.88 -66.73 -38.95
C PHE A 342 -50.54 -66.27 -39.56
N LEU A 343 -50.23 -66.83 -40.73
CA LEU A 343 -49.11 -66.51 -41.61
C LEU A 343 -49.38 -65.25 -42.46
N LEU A 344 -48.30 -64.71 -43.04
CA LEU A 344 -48.14 -63.83 -44.24
C LEU A 344 -47.80 -62.34 -43.99
N PRO A 345 -47.13 -61.63 -44.94
CA PRO A 345 -45.82 -61.89 -45.58
C PRO A 345 -44.92 -60.62 -45.58
N PRO A 346 -43.68 -60.61 -46.13
CA PRO A 346 -42.77 -59.48 -46.01
C PRO A 346 -43.05 -58.41 -47.09
N THR A 347 -42.80 -57.14 -46.76
CA THR A 347 -42.72 -56.07 -47.77
C THR A 347 -41.39 -55.31 -47.70
N PRO A 348 -40.88 -54.83 -48.84
CA PRO A 348 -39.48 -54.48 -49.02
C PRO A 348 -39.34 -52.97 -49.21
N SER A 349 -38.89 -52.27 -48.18
CA SER A 349 -38.35 -50.91 -48.34
C SER A 349 -37.63 -50.54 -47.05
N GLY A 350 -36.35 -50.90 -47.03
CA GLY A 350 -35.45 -50.50 -45.96
C GLY A 350 -35.43 -48.99 -45.84
N THR A 351 -35.81 -48.49 -44.67
CA THR A 351 -35.18 -47.42 -43.90
C THR A 351 -36.03 -47.21 -42.65
N LEU A 352 -35.53 -47.56 -41.46
CA LEU A 352 -35.51 -46.62 -40.33
C LEU A 352 -34.69 -47.15 -39.15
N LEU A 353 -33.76 -46.28 -38.73
CA LEU A 353 -33.30 -46.02 -37.36
C LEU A 353 -33.26 -47.19 -36.36
N LEU A 354 -32.03 -47.60 -36.02
CA LEU A 354 -31.72 -48.09 -34.68
C LEU A 354 -30.95 -47.00 -33.91
N LEU A 355 -31.73 -46.17 -33.21
CA LEU A 355 -31.34 -45.54 -31.96
C LEU A 355 -31.12 -46.66 -30.95
N ALA A 356 -29.87 -46.94 -30.58
CA ALA A 356 -29.57 -47.75 -29.42
C ALA A 356 -29.40 -46.83 -28.19
N CYS A 357 -30.53 -46.57 -27.53
CA CYS A 357 -30.57 -46.23 -26.11
C CYS A 357 -31.10 -47.46 -25.37
N CYS A 358 -30.23 -48.17 -24.67
CA CYS A 358 -30.43 -48.80 -23.36
C CYS A 358 -29.10 -49.41 -22.90
#